data_AF-A0AAW6HRB9-F1
#
_entry.id   AF-A0AAW6HRB9-F1
#
_cell.length_a   1.000
_cell.length_b   1.000
_cell.length_c   1.000
_cell.angle_alpha   90.00
_cell.angle_beta   90.00
_cell.angle_gamma   90.00
#
_symmetry.space_group_name_H-M   'P 1'
#
loop_
_entity.id
_entity.type
_entity.pdbx_description
1 polymer ?
#
loop_
_entity_poly.entity_id
_entity_poly.type
_entity_poly.pdbx_seq_one_letter_code
_entity_poly.pdbx_strand_id
1 'polypeptide(L)'
;MKSKSPRRSSGLRLSTEQAIDQAVIKARCEADHLFFTRYFFKQRQQLRFRVNWHHQVIAGVVDDVIAGRRKDVVINVPPGSSKTELVAINLMARGLALNPYARFLHISYSDDLALLNSETAREIVQSDEYRALWPLEIADDAKSKKRWNVVVDGKKAGGVYAVSLGDR
;
A
#
# COMPACT_ATOMS: atom_id res chain seq x y z
N MET A 1 6.59 -18.21 47.12
CA MET A 1 6.08 -17.64 45.85
C MET A 1 6.81 -16.32 45.59
N LYS A 2 7.73 -16.27 44.61
CA LYS A 2 8.45 -15.02 44.26
C LYS A 2 7.64 -14.28 43.20
N SER A 3 7.14 -13.08 43.51
CA SER A 3 6.48 -12.23 42.51
C SER A 3 7.55 -11.69 41.54
N LYS A 4 7.36 -11.94 40.24
CA LYS A 4 8.17 -11.33 39.19
C LYS A 4 7.59 -9.94 38.91
N SER A 5 8.40 -8.91 39.10
CA SER A 5 8.09 -7.55 38.67
C SER A 5 7.92 -7.51 37.14
N PRO A 6 7.03 -6.65 36.59
CA PRO A 6 6.91 -6.51 35.14
C PRO A 6 8.16 -5.80 34.62
N ARG A 7 8.87 -6.45 33.70
CA ARG A 7 9.95 -5.82 32.92
C ARG A 7 9.33 -4.67 32.12
N ARG A 8 9.69 -3.43 32.47
CA ARG A 8 9.46 -2.26 31.62
C ARG A 8 10.11 -2.52 30.27
N SER A 9 9.32 -2.66 29.21
CA SER A 9 9.82 -2.62 27.85
C SER A 9 10.37 -1.22 27.59
N SER A 10 11.69 -1.12 27.47
CA SER A 10 12.39 0.10 27.08
C SER A 10 12.06 0.38 25.62
N GLY A 11 11.07 1.23 25.36
CA GLY A 11 10.88 1.80 24.03
C GLY A 11 12.14 2.59 23.67
N LEU A 12 12.90 2.13 22.69
CA LEU A 12 13.96 2.91 22.07
C LEU A 12 13.29 4.16 21.49
N ARG A 13 13.55 5.33 22.06
CA ARG A 13 13.18 6.60 21.42
C ARG A 13 14.02 6.69 20.16
N LEU A 14 13.35 6.83 19.01
CA LEU A 14 14.04 7.14 17.74
C LEU A 14 14.92 8.37 17.96
N SER A 15 16.10 8.39 17.33
CA SER A 15 16.88 9.62 17.30
C SER A 15 16.07 10.70 16.58
N THR A 16 16.28 11.97 16.95
CA THR A 16 15.58 13.10 16.30
C THR A 16 15.77 13.07 14.78
N GLU A 17 16.95 12.67 14.30
CA GLU A 17 17.27 12.51 12.89
C GLU A 17 16.41 11.41 12.22
N GLN A 18 16.29 10.24 12.84
CA GLN A 18 15.45 9.15 12.33
C GLN A 18 13.96 9.53 12.25
N ALA A 19 13.47 10.28 13.24
CA ALA A 19 12.10 10.77 13.25
C ALA A 19 11.85 11.79 12.12
N ILE A 20 12.82 12.67 11.84
CA ILE A 20 12.76 13.62 10.73
C ILE A 20 12.75 12.87 9.40
N ASP A 21 13.63 11.89 9.22
CA ASP A 21 13.69 11.09 7.99
C ASP A 21 12.38 10.38 7.71
N GLN A 22 11.79 9.73 8.73
CA GLN A 22 10.48 9.10 8.60
C GLN A 22 9.38 10.11 8.23
N ALA A 23 9.37 11.29 8.86
CA ALA A 23 8.41 12.33 8.53
C ALA A 23 8.56 12.83 7.09
N VAL A 24 9.79 13.01 6.59
CA VAL A 24 10.06 13.41 5.21
C VAL A 24 9.63 12.31 4.23
N ILE A 25 9.95 11.05 4.52
CA ILE A 25 9.54 9.91 3.68
C ILE A 25 8.02 9.83 3.62
N LYS A 26 7.34 9.90 4.78
CA LYS A 26 5.88 9.91 4.87
C LYS A 26 5.28 11.02 4.01
N ALA A 27 5.73 12.26 4.20
CA ALA A 27 5.23 13.41 3.45
C ALA A 27 5.43 13.25 1.93
N ARG A 28 6.58 12.73 1.49
CA ARG A 28 6.83 12.48 0.07
C ARG A 28 5.98 11.35 -0.50
N CYS A 29 5.78 10.28 0.26
CA CYS A 29 4.89 9.19 -0.11
C CYS A 29 3.43 9.66 -0.21
N GLU A 30 3.00 10.55 0.68
CA GLU A 30 1.65 11.11 0.65
C GLU A 30 1.46 12.08 -0.52
N ALA A 31 2.51 12.83 -0.90
CA ALA A 31 2.42 13.84 -1.96
C ALA A 31 2.62 13.30 -3.39
N ASP A 32 3.44 12.26 -3.59
CA ASP A 32 3.90 11.81 -4.92
C ASP A 32 3.77 10.29 -5.06
N HIS A 33 2.89 9.86 -5.97
CA HIS A 33 2.65 8.44 -6.24
C HIS A 33 3.89 7.71 -6.77
N LEU A 34 4.69 8.37 -7.61
CA LEU A 34 5.90 7.78 -8.15
C LEU A 34 6.97 7.61 -7.06
N PHE A 35 7.05 8.55 -6.12
CA PHE A 35 7.92 8.39 -4.96
C PHE A 35 7.50 7.18 -4.12
N PHE A 36 6.21 7.07 -3.79
CA PHE A 36 5.67 5.90 -3.07
C PHE A 36 6.03 4.59 -3.77
N THR A 37 5.77 4.49 -5.08
CA THR A 37 6.11 3.31 -5.88
C THR A 37 7.60 2.98 -5.80
N ARG A 38 8.48 3.97 -5.99
CA ARG A 38 9.94 3.75 -5.95
C ARG A 38 10.41 3.30 -4.58
N TYR A 39 9.85 3.86 -3.52
CA TYR A 39 10.20 3.54 -2.14
C TYR A 39 9.82 2.09 -1.82
N PHE A 40 8.54 1.73 -1.96
CA PHE A 40 8.08 0.38 -1.61
C PHE A 40 8.55 -0.70 -2.58
N PHE A 41 8.78 -0.38 -3.85
CA PHE A 41 9.44 -1.30 -4.77
C PHE A 41 10.87 -1.61 -4.29
N LYS A 42 11.62 -0.62 -3.84
CA LYS A 42 12.98 -0.84 -3.30
C LYS A 42 12.94 -1.71 -2.04
N GLN A 43 12.00 -1.47 -1.13
CA GLN A 43 11.90 -2.26 0.10
C GLN A 43 11.52 -3.72 -0.18
N ARG A 44 10.51 -3.97 -1.04
CA ARG A 44 10.08 -5.33 -1.37
C ARG A 44 11.06 -6.09 -2.25
N GLN A 45 11.58 -5.46 -3.30
CA GLN A 45 12.36 -6.13 -4.34
C GLN A 45 13.87 -6.04 -4.12
N GLN A 46 14.33 -5.19 -3.18
CA GLN A 46 15.75 -4.89 -2.98
C GLN A 46 16.46 -4.40 -4.26
N LEU A 47 15.67 -3.80 -5.16
CA LEU A 47 16.11 -3.30 -6.46
C LEU A 47 15.69 -1.85 -6.66
N ARG A 48 16.50 -1.09 -7.39
CA ARG A 48 16.14 0.28 -7.76
C ARG A 48 15.11 0.26 -8.88
N PHE A 49 13.93 0.82 -8.63
CA PHE A 49 12.91 1.04 -9.66
C PHE A 49 13.45 2.00 -10.73
N ARG A 50 13.57 1.52 -11.98
CA ARG A 50 14.07 2.31 -13.11
C ARG A 50 12.92 3.12 -13.70
N VAL A 51 12.92 4.41 -13.40
CA VAL A 51 11.89 5.35 -13.88
C VAL A 51 12.09 5.63 -15.37
N ASN A 52 10.97 5.71 -16.09
CA ASN A 52 10.89 6.13 -17.48
C ASN A 52 9.75 7.16 -17.59
N TRP A 53 9.67 7.92 -18.69
CA TRP A 53 8.74 9.04 -18.87
C TRP A 53 7.28 8.64 -18.63
N HIS A 54 6.86 7.45 -19.09
CA HIS A 54 5.48 6.98 -18.94
C HIS A 54 5.11 6.70 -17.47
N HIS A 55 6.08 6.33 -16.63
CA HIS A 55 5.82 6.18 -15.19
C HIS A 55 5.46 7.52 -14.55
N GLN A 56 6.07 8.63 -14.99
CA GLN A 56 5.73 9.97 -14.49
C GLN A 56 4.31 10.35 -14.90
N VAL A 57 3.93 10.09 -16.16
CA VAL A 57 2.58 10.37 -16.66
C VAL A 57 1.54 9.53 -15.91
N ILE A 58 1.75 8.22 -15.79
CA ILE A 58 0.83 7.32 -15.07
C ILE A 58 0.70 7.72 -13.61
N ALA A 59 1.81 8.02 -12.94
CA ALA A 59 1.78 8.46 -11.53
C ALA A 59 0.98 9.75 -11.34
N GLY A 60 1.18 10.75 -12.21
CA GLY A 60 0.38 11.99 -12.16
C GLY A 60 -1.11 11.74 -12.39
N VAL A 61 -1.47 10.82 -13.29
CA VAL A 61 -2.87 10.40 -13.47
C VAL A 61 -3.42 9.72 -12.21
N VAL A 62 -2.63 8.88 -11.53
CA VAL A 62 -3.03 8.26 -10.27
C VAL A 62 -3.21 9.30 -9.16
N ASP A 63 -2.33 10.29 -9.08
CA ASP A 63 -2.48 11.42 -8.15
C ASP A 63 -3.77 12.22 -8.41
N ASP A 64 -4.12 12.44 -9.68
CA ASP A 64 -5.40 13.06 -10.06
C ASP A 64 -6.61 12.22 -9.64
N VAL A 65 -6.53 10.89 -9.74
CA VAL A 65 -7.59 9.96 -9.32
C VAL A 65 -7.77 10.01 -7.80
N ILE A 66 -6.68 9.92 -7.05
CA ILE A 66 -6.71 9.98 -5.57
C ILE A 66 -7.26 11.32 -5.09
N ALA A 67 -6.90 12.42 -5.76
CA ALA A 67 -7.42 13.75 -5.44
C ALA A 67 -8.87 13.98 -5.91
N GLY A 68 -9.51 13.00 -6.58
CA GLY A 68 -10.86 13.13 -7.10
C GLY A 68 -11.00 14.06 -8.32
N ARG A 69 -9.88 14.51 -8.91
CA ARG A 69 -9.86 15.34 -10.13
C ARG A 69 -10.20 14.54 -11.38
N ARG A 70 -9.94 13.22 -11.36
CA ARG A 70 -10.35 12.27 -12.39
C ARG A 70 -11.12 11.13 -11.75
N LYS A 71 -12.29 10.81 -12.30
CA LYS A 71 -13.15 9.74 -11.78
C LYS A 71 -12.99 8.46 -12.59
N ASP A 72 -12.95 8.60 -13.91
CA ASP A 72 -12.86 7.49 -14.85
C ASP A 72 -11.60 7.65 -15.71
N VAL A 73 -10.76 6.62 -15.71
CA VAL A 73 -9.45 6.63 -16.39
C VAL A 73 -9.23 5.31 -17.10
N VAL A 74 -8.80 5.38 -18.35
CA VAL A 74 -8.31 4.23 -19.14
C VAL A 74 -6.83 4.45 -19.44
N ILE A 75 -5.98 3.48 -19.10
CA ILE A 75 -4.53 3.53 -19.34
C ILE A 75 -4.16 2.40 -20.29
N ASN A 76 -3.82 2.76 -21.53
CA ASN A 76 -3.38 1.82 -22.55
C ASN A 76 -1.86 1.94 -22.76
N VAL A 77 -1.12 0.95 -22.30
CA VAL A 77 0.34 0.88 -22.40
C VAL A 77 0.79 -0.57 -22.66
N PRO A 78 1.96 -0.78 -23.29
CA PRO A 78 2.45 -2.12 -23.60
C PRO A 78 2.64 -3.02 -22.36
N PRO A 79 2.64 -4.36 -22.52
CA PRO A 79 3.09 -5.28 -21.49
C PRO A 79 4.50 -4.95 -21.00
N GLY A 80 4.79 -5.23 -19.72
CA GLY A 80 6.12 -4.95 -19.13
C GLY A 80 6.37 -3.47 -18.78
N SER A 81 5.37 -2.60 -18.90
CA SER A 81 5.44 -1.17 -18.52
C SER A 81 5.30 -0.88 -17.02
N SER A 82 5.39 -1.92 -16.18
CA SER A 82 5.12 -1.84 -14.74
C SER A 82 3.76 -1.22 -14.36
N LYS A 83 2.80 -1.11 -15.29
CA LYS A 83 1.48 -0.53 -15.01
C LYS A 83 0.79 -1.14 -13.80
N THR A 84 0.83 -2.47 -13.64
CA THR A 84 0.17 -3.18 -12.53
C THR A 84 0.75 -2.76 -11.18
N GLU A 85 2.06 -2.54 -11.13
CA GLU A 85 2.75 -2.04 -9.94
C GLU A 85 2.23 -0.64 -9.57
N LEU A 86 2.10 0.28 -10.54
CA LEU A 86 1.62 1.65 -10.28
C LEU A 86 0.11 1.71 -10.00
N VAL A 87 -0.72 1.06 -10.82
CA VAL A 87 -2.17 1.34 -10.89
C VAL A 87 -3.04 0.33 -10.15
N ALA A 88 -2.49 -0.81 -9.74
CA ALA A 88 -3.22 -1.77 -8.91
C ALA A 88 -2.57 -1.85 -7.52
N ILE A 89 -1.35 -2.39 -7.44
CA ILE A 89 -0.69 -2.70 -6.17
C ILE A 89 -0.47 -1.43 -5.34
N ASN A 90 0.28 -0.46 -5.87
CA ASN A 90 0.65 0.74 -5.13
C ASN A 90 -0.52 1.71 -4.97
N LEU A 91 -1.48 1.73 -5.89
CA LEU A 91 -2.70 2.52 -5.74
C LEU A 91 -3.51 2.04 -4.53
N MET A 92 -3.75 0.72 -4.40
CA MET A 92 -4.46 0.17 -3.25
C MET A 92 -3.73 0.47 -1.94
N ALA A 93 -2.41 0.22 -1.89
CA ALA A 93 -1.62 0.45 -0.69
C ALA A 93 -1.56 1.94 -0.30
N ARG A 94 -1.15 2.83 -1.23
CA ARG A 94 -1.07 4.27 -0.95
C ARG A 94 -2.43 4.88 -0.65
N GLY A 95 -3.48 4.43 -1.33
CA GLY A 95 -4.83 4.90 -1.09
C GLY A 95 -5.31 4.63 0.34
N LEU A 96 -4.96 3.46 0.91
CA LEU A 96 -5.23 3.16 2.33
C LEU A 96 -4.36 3.99 3.29
N ALA A 97 -3.16 4.37 2.87
CA ALA A 97 -2.28 5.26 3.63
C ALA A 97 -2.88 6.65 3.80
N LEU A 98 -3.45 7.17 2.70
CA LEU A 98 -4.07 8.49 2.63
C LEU A 98 -5.48 8.52 3.22
N ASN A 99 -6.23 7.44 3.02
CA ASN A 99 -7.57 7.29 3.54
C ASN A 99 -7.81 5.83 3.96
N PRO A 100 -7.68 5.50 5.26
CA PRO A 100 -7.86 4.14 5.73
C PRO A 100 -9.32 3.64 5.63
N TYR A 101 -10.28 4.51 5.27
CA TYR A 101 -11.67 4.14 4.99
C TYR A 101 -11.93 3.84 3.50
N ALA A 102 -10.93 4.02 2.62
CA ALA A 102 -11.07 3.75 1.20
C ALA A 102 -11.34 2.27 0.91
N ARG A 103 -12.20 1.99 -0.08
CA ARG A 103 -12.59 0.63 -0.46
C ARG A 103 -12.20 0.39 -1.92
N PHE A 104 -11.32 -0.57 -2.14
CA PHE A 104 -10.84 -0.94 -3.46
C PHE A 104 -11.51 -2.22 -3.94
N LEU A 105 -11.97 -2.19 -5.19
CA LEU A 105 -12.40 -3.37 -5.93
C LEU A 105 -11.37 -3.62 -7.02
N HIS A 106 -10.60 -4.70 -6.88
CA HIS A 106 -9.60 -5.11 -7.86
C HIS A 106 -10.16 -6.25 -8.71
N ILE A 107 -10.29 -6.02 -10.01
CA ILE A 107 -10.84 -7.00 -10.94
C ILE A 107 -9.76 -7.36 -11.98
N SER A 108 -9.57 -8.66 -12.20
CA SER A 108 -8.67 -9.19 -13.23
C SER A 108 -9.39 -10.24 -14.06
N TYR A 109 -8.83 -10.58 -15.23
CA TYR A 109 -9.32 -11.72 -16.00
C TYR A 109 -9.04 -13.06 -15.30
N SER A 110 -7.82 -13.22 -14.77
CA SER A 110 -7.40 -14.41 -14.03
C SER A 110 -7.52 -14.20 -12.53
N ASP A 111 -8.09 -15.19 -11.84
CA ASP A 111 -8.25 -15.20 -10.39
C ASP A 111 -6.90 -15.19 -9.68
N ASP A 112 -5.95 -16.03 -10.11
CA ASP A 112 -4.58 -16.03 -9.59
C ASP A 112 -3.93 -14.66 -9.69
N LEU A 113 -4.10 -13.95 -10.82
CA LEU A 113 -3.55 -12.62 -11.00
C LEU A 113 -4.27 -11.57 -10.13
N ALA A 114 -5.59 -11.66 -9.95
CA ALA A 114 -6.31 -10.78 -9.01
C ALA A 114 -5.80 -10.97 -7.59
N LEU A 115 -5.72 -12.22 -7.14
CA LEU A 115 -5.31 -12.58 -5.80
C LEU A 115 -3.84 -12.24 -5.54
N LEU A 116 -2.94 -12.46 -6.50
CA LEU A 116 -1.52 -12.10 -6.39
C LEU A 116 -1.33 -10.60 -6.18
N ASN A 117 -2.02 -9.76 -6.97
CA ASN A 117 -1.90 -8.31 -6.83
C ASN A 117 -2.47 -7.80 -5.49
N SER A 118 -3.56 -8.40 -5.02
CA SER A 118 -4.17 -8.10 -3.73
C SER A 118 -3.28 -8.51 -2.56
N GLU A 119 -2.72 -9.72 -2.61
CA GLU A 119 -1.74 -10.24 -1.66
C GLU A 119 -0.52 -9.33 -1.60
N THR A 120 -0.01 -8.93 -2.76
CA THR A 120 1.14 -8.03 -2.87
C THR A 120 0.88 -6.65 -2.24
N ALA A 121 -0.31 -6.07 -2.45
CA ALA A 121 -0.68 -4.81 -1.81
C ALA A 121 -0.85 -4.97 -0.29
N ARG A 122 -1.39 -6.12 0.15
CA ARG A 122 -1.52 -6.48 1.56
C ARG A 122 -0.15 -6.57 2.24
N GLU A 123 0.81 -7.23 1.60
CA GLU A 123 2.19 -7.33 2.09
C GLU A 123 2.85 -5.96 2.27
N ILE A 124 2.64 -5.02 1.33
CA ILE A 124 3.10 -3.63 1.51
C ILE A 124 2.51 -3.04 2.79
N VAL A 125 1.19 -3.12 2.98
CA VAL A 125 0.51 -2.54 4.16
C VAL A 125 0.97 -3.21 5.47
N GLN A 126 1.32 -4.50 5.44
CA GLN A 126 1.81 -5.23 6.61
C GLN A 126 3.30 -5.01 6.92
N SER A 127 4.06 -4.48 5.97
CA SER A 127 5.50 -4.27 6.14
C SER A 127 5.81 -3.31 7.29
N ASP A 128 6.95 -3.54 7.95
CA ASP A 128 7.40 -2.69 9.06
C ASP A 128 7.64 -1.25 8.59
N GLU A 129 8.16 -1.07 7.36
CA GLU A 129 8.38 0.24 6.76
C GLU A 129 7.07 1.00 6.55
N TYR A 130 6.02 0.32 6.09
CA TYR A 130 4.71 0.95 5.93
C TYR A 130 4.11 1.31 7.29
N ARG A 131 4.14 0.38 8.25
CA ARG A 131 3.59 0.58 9.60
C ARG A 131 4.32 1.65 10.40
N ALA A 132 5.61 1.84 10.15
CA ALA A 132 6.38 2.92 10.73
C ALA A 132 5.93 4.31 10.23
N LEU A 133 5.45 4.42 8.99
CA LEU A 133 4.95 5.66 8.41
C LEU A 133 3.46 5.90 8.72
N TRP A 134 2.65 4.83 8.66
CA TRP A 134 1.22 4.85 8.96
C TRP A 134 0.89 3.65 9.84
N PRO A 135 0.56 3.86 11.14
CA PRO A 135 0.31 2.78 12.09
C PRO A 135 -1.06 2.12 11.84
N LEU A 136 -1.19 1.47 10.69
CA LEU A 136 -2.41 0.84 10.21
C LEU A 136 -2.28 -0.67 10.36
N GLU A 137 -3.32 -1.30 10.90
CA GLU A 137 -3.34 -2.75 11.12
C GLU A 137 -4.34 -3.42 10.18
N ILE A 138 -4.12 -4.69 9.87
CA ILE A 138 -5.06 -5.53 9.12
C ILE A 138 -5.86 -6.35 10.12
N ALA A 139 -7.17 -6.47 9.90
CA ALA A 139 -8.05 -7.23 10.78
C ALA A 139 -7.65 -8.72 10.88
N ASP A 140 -7.74 -9.31 12.07
CA ASP A 140 -7.28 -10.69 12.33
C ASP A 140 -8.05 -11.77 11.55
N ASP A 141 -9.30 -11.50 11.21
CA ASP A 141 -10.13 -12.40 10.40
C ASP A 141 -9.94 -12.19 8.88
N ALA A 142 -9.18 -11.18 8.48
CA ALA A 142 -8.76 -10.94 7.10
C ALA A 142 -7.55 -11.81 6.72
N LYS A 143 -7.71 -13.14 6.84
CA LYS A 143 -6.71 -14.14 6.45
C LYS A 143 -6.65 -14.39 4.94
N SER A 144 -7.64 -13.90 4.18
CA SER A 144 -7.73 -14.17 2.75
C SER A 144 -7.16 -13.03 1.92
N LYS A 145 -6.34 -13.37 0.92
CA LYS A 145 -5.93 -12.45 -0.15
C LYS A 145 -7.09 -11.98 -1.04
N LYS A 146 -8.24 -12.67 -1.01
CA LYS A 146 -9.45 -12.28 -1.73
C LYS A 146 -10.12 -11.06 -1.10
N ARG A 147 -10.14 -10.96 0.23
CA ARG A 147 -10.74 -9.84 0.95
C ARG A 147 -10.00 -9.57 2.24
N TRP A 148 -9.53 -8.34 2.38
CA TRP A 148 -8.90 -7.89 3.61
C TRP A 148 -9.27 -6.45 3.92
N ASN A 149 -9.35 -6.14 5.21
CA ASN A 149 -9.74 -4.84 5.73
C ASN A 149 -8.69 -4.35 6.71
N VAL A 150 -8.49 -3.03 6.70
CA VAL A 150 -7.68 -2.36 7.71
C VAL A 150 -8.53 -2.01 8.93
N VAL A 151 -7.88 -1.76 10.06
CA VAL A 151 -8.51 -1.42 11.32
C VAL A 151 -8.20 0.02 11.69
N VAL A 152 -9.24 0.77 12.06
CA VAL A 152 -9.15 2.11 12.63
C VAL A 152 -10.01 2.13 13.89
N ASP A 153 -9.45 2.60 15.00
CA ASP A 153 -10.12 2.66 16.31
C ASP A 153 -10.77 1.33 16.74
N GLY A 154 -10.07 0.21 16.48
CA GLY A 154 -10.52 -1.14 16.82
C GLY A 154 -11.67 -1.67 15.95
N LYS A 155 -12.05 -0.96 14.88
CA LYS A 155 -13.12 -1.37 13.95
C LYS A 155 -12.57 -1.55 12.54
N LYS A 156 -13.15 -2.48 11.79
CA LYS A 156 -12.85 -2.61 10.35
C LYS A 156 -13.26 -1.35 9.62
N ALA A 157 -12.35 -0.85 8.80
CA ALA A 157 -12.54 0.33 7.97
C ALA A 157 -12.51 -0.05 6.49
N GLY A 158 -11.68 0.63 5.71
CA GLY A 158 -11.43 0.37 4.30
C GLY A 158 -10.74 -0.97 4.05
N GLY A 159 -10.37 -1.20 2.80
CA GLY A 159 -9.69 -2.43 2.40
C GLY A 159 -9.84 -2.77 0.94
N VAL A 160 -9.48 -3.99 0.60
CA VAL A 160 -9.45 -4.50 -0.77
C VAL A 160 -10.35 -5.72 -0.89
N TYR A 161 -11.12 -5.77 -1.97
CA TYR A 161 -11.79 -6.98 -2.44
C TYR A 161 -11.30 -7.30 -3.86
N ALA A 162 -10.78 -8.50 -4.06
CA ALA A 162 -10.21 -8.95 -5.32
C ALA A 162 -11.02 -10.11 -5.90
N VAL A 163 -11.37 -10.02 -7.17
CA VAL A 163 -12.19 -11.02 -7.89
C VAL A 163 -11.75 -11.12 -9.34
N SER A 164 -11.96 -12.28 -9.97
CA SER A 164 -11.94 -12.39 -11.42
C SER A 164 -13.33 -12.27 -12.05
N LEU A 165 -13.34 -12.06 -13.37
CA LEU A 165 -14.52 -12.23 -14.22
C LEU A 165 -14.63 -13.64 -14.82
N GLY A 166 -13.57 -14.45 -14.71
CA GLY A 166 -13.29 -15.56 -15.63
C GLY A 166 -13.54 -16.96 -15.11
N ASP A 167 -13.91 -17.15 -13.83
CA ASP A 167 -14.07 -18.49 -13.28
C ASP A 167 -15.44 -19.08 -13.62
N ARG A 168 -15.44 -19.86 -14.71
CA ARG A 168 -16.39 -20.96 -14.93
C ARG A 168 -15.67 -22.28 -14.72
#